data_AF-A0A972Q3K7-F1
#
_entry.id   AF-A0A972Q3K7-F1
#
_cell.length_a   1.000
_cell.length_b   1.000
_cell.length_c   1.000
_cell.angle_alpha   90.00
_cell.angle_beta   90.00
_cell.angle_gamma   90.00
#
_symmetry.space_group_name_H-M   'P 1'
#
loop_
_entity.id
_entity.type
_entity.pdbx_description
1 polymer ?
#
loop_
_entity_poly.entity_id
_entity_poly.type
_entity_poly.pdbx_seq_one_letter_code
_entity_poly.pdbx_strand_id
1 'polypeptide(L)'
;MTIDSIIALGYKDCDQTEQITAQMSSITIYRIDGMLFMSSNQPPWQMPVTNVGNLKFTIGKSINSLCKVLTGHVYTDNEQEWLNNYGGNSLFLVMMVSDPQWTSAVVKHWKKGPEGEIKTYDTFTQSKAIVRGLKPQLLPPMLTALTIKLSEPSTPVTIRELQKYTSVSPTQENCFSMLVCSQVRQLAFLVRYQNRTCQHW
;
A
#
# COMPACT_ATOMS: atom_id res chain seq x y z
N MET A 1 -27.31 0.45 -5.12
CA MET A 1 -26.84 0.09 -6.48
C MET A 1 -27.45 -1.27 -6.81
N THR A 2 -28.03 -1.43 -8.00
CA THR A 2 -28.70 -2.69 -8.40
C THR A 2 -27.69 -3.71 -8.92
N ILE A 3 -28.03 -5.00 -8.90
CA ILE A 3 -27.18 -6.09 -9.41
C ILE A 3 -26.85 -5.84 -10.90
N ASP A 4 -27.83 -5.39 -11.68
CA ASP A 4 -27.65 -5.06 -13.10
C ASP A 4 -26.58 -3.98 -13.34
N SER A 5 -26.44 -3.03 -12.41
CA SER A 5 -25.40 -1.99 -12.48
C SER A 5 -24.01 -2.55 -12.19
N ILE A 6 -23.90 -3.57 -11.33
CA ILE A 6 -22.61 -4.21 -10.98
C ILE A 6 -22.12 -5.07 -12.13
N ILE A 7 -23.02 -5.82 -12.77
CA ILE A 7 -22.71 -6.63 -13.96
C ILE A 7 -22.32 -5.74 -15.14
N ALA A 8 -23.02 -4.61 -15.35
CA ALA A 8 -22.67 -3.64 -16.39
C ALA A 8 -21.25 -3.04 -16.23
N LEU A 9 -20.70 -3.04 -15.02
CA LEU A 9 -19.31 -2.63 -14.75
C LEU A 9 -18.27 -3.74 -15.05
N GLY A 10 -18.73 -4.90 -15.53
CA GLY A 10 -17.90 -6.04 -15.92
C GLY A 10 -17.50 -6.95 -14.77
N TYR A 11 -18.23 -6.92 -13.65
CA TYR A 11 -18.08 -7.90 -12.58
C TYR A 11 -18.83 -9.18 -12.94
N LYS A 12 -18.22 -10.32 -12.62
CA LYS A 12 -18.81 -11.66 -12.78
C LYS A 12 -19.31 -12.15 -11.43
N ASP A 13 -20.35 -12.96 -11.47
CA ASP A 13 -20.82 -13.70 -10.30
C ASP A 13 -19.77 -14.76 -9.91
N CYS A 14 -19.50 -14.84 -8.62
CA CYS A 14 -18.80 -15.96 -8.01
C CYS A 14 -19.84 -17.02 -7.61
N ASP A 15 -19.46 -18.28 -7.71
CA ASP A 15 -20.13 -19.31 -6.93
C ASP A 15 -20.03 -18.93 -5.44
N GLN A 16 -21.15 -19.01 -4.72
CA GLN A 16 -21.30 -18.52 -3.34
C GLN A 16 -20.39 -19.23 -2.30
N THR A 17 -19.52 -20.11 -2.76
CA THR A 17 -18.58 -20.91 -1.97
C THR A 17 -17.17 -20.31 -1.95
N GLU A 18 -16.84 -19.37 -2.85
CA GLU A 18 -15.49 -18.81 -2.90
C GLU A 18 -15.26 -17.79 -1.77
N GLN A 19 -14.40 -18.19 -0.82
CA GLN A 19 -13.92 -17.34 0.26
C GLN A 19 -12.56 -16.75 -0.08
N ILE A 20 -12.44 -15.43 0.05
CA ILE A 20 -11.15 -14.74 -0.02
C ILE A 20 -10.75 -14.35 1.39
N THR A 21 -9.54 -14.74 1.79
CA THR A 21 -8.90 -14.29 3.03
C THR A 21 -7.84 -13.25 2.70
N ALA A 22 -7.83 -12.15 3.45
CA ALA A 22 -7.02 -10.97 3.18
C ALA A 22 -6.59 -10.25 4.45
N GLN A 23 -5.43 -9.58 4.43
CA GLN A 23 -5.01 -8.65 5.48
C GLN A 23 -4.89 -7.22 4.93
N MET A 24 -5.79 -6.36 5.39
CA MET A 24 -5.92 -5.02 4.86
C MET A 24 -4.81 -4.08 5.33
N SER A 25 -4.20 -3.35 4.39
CA SER A 25 -3.14 -2.37 4.68
C SER A 25 -3.33 -1.08 3.89
N SER A 26 -2.89 0.05 4.45
CA SER A 26 -2.84 1.37 3.81
C SER A 26 -1.43 1.92 3.83
N ILE A 27 -0.98 2.46 2.70
CA ILE A 27 0.37 2.98 2.53
C ILE A 27 0.33 4.48 2.32
N THR A 28 1.10 5.22 3.10
CA THR A 28 1.21 6.68 2.95
C THR A 28 2.65 7.03 2.66
N ILE A 29 2.87 7.82 1.61
CA ILE A 29 4.18 8.24 1.14
C ILE A 29 4.38 9.70 1.51
N TYR A 30 5.52 9.95 2.14
CA TYR A 30 5.95 11.28 2.52
C TYR A 30 7.28 11.60 1.88
N ARG A 31 7.46 12.87 1.53
CA ARG A 31 8.77 13.45 1.23
C ARG A 31 9.39 13.98 2.52
N ILE A 32 10.68 13.78 2.68
CA ILE A 32 11.48 14.39 3.72
C ILE A 32 12.33 15.47 3.07
N ASP A 33 12.05 16.72 3.44
CA ASP A 33 12.79 17.91 3.02
C ASP A 33 13.72 18.37 4.17
N GLY A 34 14.83 19.01 3.83
CA GLY A 34 15.80 19.55 4.82
C GLY A 34 16.95 18.62 5.19
N MET A 35 16.96 17.38 4.68
CA MET A 35 18.11 16.48 4.80
C MET A 35 18.89 16.42 3.48
N LEU A 36 20.18 16.76 3.50
CA LEU A 36 21.08 16.59 2.37
C LEU A 36 21.94 15.35 2.59
N PHE A 37 21.67 14.27 1.85
CA PHE A 37 22.57 13.11 1.81
C PHE A 37 23.69 13.36 0.81
N MET A 38 24.83 13.80 1.33
CA MET A 38 26.09 13.94 0.61
C MET A 38 26.69 12.55 0.35
N SER A 39 26.27 11.89 -0.73
CA SER A 39 27.15 11.02 -1.53
C SER A 39 26.40 10.42 -2.71
N SER A 40 27.02 10.56 -3.87
CA SER A 40 26.51 10.25 -5.20
C SER A 40 26.87 8.84 -5.70
N ASN A 41 27.54 7.99 -4.90
CA ASN A 41 28.18 6.77 -5.43
C ASN A 41 27.86 5.47 -4.65
N GLN A 42 26.86 5.44 -3.77
CA GLN A 42 26.40 4.20 -3.14
C GLN A 42 25.01 3.79 -3.64
N PRO A 43 24.73 2.46 -3.73
CA PRO A 43 23.40 1.96 -4.10
C PRO A 43 22.32 2.64 -3.25
N PRO A 44 21.06 2.69 -3.73
CA PRO A 44 20.03 3.53 -3.13
C PRO A 44 19.95 3.26 -1.63
N TRP A 45 20.39 4.26 -0.85
CA TRP A 45 20.40 4.16 0.60
C TRP A 45 18.97 3.95 1.08
N GLN A 46 18.78 2.93 1.89
CA GLN A 46 17.51 2.54 2.47
C GLN A 46 17.73 2.06 3.91
N MET A 47 16.92 2.59 4.83
CA MET A 47 16.84 2.09 6.19
C MET A 47 16.11 0.74 6.23
N PRO A 48 16.52 -0.22 7.08
CA PRO A 48 15.74 -1.43 7.33
C PRO A 48 14.28 -1.12 7.69
N VAL A 49 13.37 -2.05 7.38
CA VAL A 49 11.97 -1.90 7.78
C VAL A 49 11.87 -1.91 9.29
N THR A 50 11.29 -0.84 9.83
CA THR A 50 10.97 -0.73 11.25
C THR A 50 9.51 -1.09 11.47
N ASN A 51 9.24 -1.87 12.52
CA ASN A 51 7.90 -2.32 12.86
C ASN A 51 7.52 -1.81 14.26
N VAL A 52 6.37 -1.15 14.37
CA VAL A 52 5.81 -0.57 15.59
C VAL A 52 4.33 -0.94 15.66
N GLY A 53 4.02 -2.08 16.27
CA GLY A 53 2.66 -2.62 16.35
C GLY A 53 2.05 -2.82 14.96
N ASN A 54 0.98 -2.09 14.66
CA ASN A 54 0.25 -2.15 13.38
C ASN A 54 0.83 -1.21 12.31
N LEU A 55 1.96 -0.56 12.57
CA LEU A 55 2.65 0.33 11.65
C LEU A 55 4.02 -0.25 11.26
N LYS A 56 4.30 -0.28 9.97
CA LYS A 56 5.64 -0.52 9.42
C LYS A 56 6.10 0.70 8.66
N PHE A 57 7.39 1.01 8.68
CA PHE A 57 7.92 2.08 7.85
C PHE A 57 9.38 1.87 7.46
N THR A 58 9.80 2.58 6.42
CA THR A 58 11.18 2.63 5.94
C THR A 58 11.43 4.00 5.29
N ILE A 59 12.70 4.40 5.21
CA ILE A 59 13.14 5.67 4.63
C ILE A 59 14.23 5.37 3.61
N GLY A 60 14.21 6.05 2.46
CA GLY A 60 15.24 5.91 1.43
C GLY A 60 15.02 6.79 0.21
N LYS A 61 15.83 6.58 -0.83
CA LYS A 61 15.81 7.40 -2.07
C LYS A 61 14.90 6.88 -3.19
N SER A 62 14.61 5.58 -3.21
CA SER A 62 13.78 4.94 -4.24
C SER A 62 12.46 4.48 -3.64
N ILE A 63 11.35 5.10 -4.06
CA ILE A 63 10.00 4.71 -3.66
C ILE A 63 9.69 3.26 -4.06
N ASN A 64 10.19 2.81 -5.22
CA ASN A 64 10.01 1.44 -5.66
C ASN A 64 10.74 0.45 -4.76
N SER A 65 11.96 0.77 -4.35
CA SER A 65 12.73 -0.06 -3.42
C SER A 65 12.05 -0.13 -2.05
N LEU A 66 11.58 1.02 -1.53
CA LEU A 66 10.87 1.09 -0.25
C LEU A 66 9.56 0.30 -0.27
N CYS A 67 8.74 0.47 -1.31
CA CYS A 67 7.50 -0.28 -1.47
C CYS A 67 7.75 -1.77 -1.69
N LYS A 68 8.79 -2.15 -2.43
CA LYS A 68 9.14 -3.55 -2.66
C LYS A 68 9.49 -4.25 -1.36
N VAL A 69 10.24 -3.60 -0.47
CA VAL A 69 10.59 -4.21 0.82
C VAL A 69 9.38 -4.24 1.78
N LEU A 70 8.50 -3.24 1.75
CA LEU A 70 7.31 -3.23 2.62
C LEU A 70 6.19 -4.16 2.16
N THR A 71 5.99 -4.28 0.85
CA THR A 71 4.80 -4.92 0.25
C THR A 71 5.12 -6.11 -0.63
N GLY A 72 6.35 -6.21 -1.15
CA GLY A 72 6.72 -7.13 -2.22
C GLY A 72 6.63 -6.53 -3.63
N HIS A 73 6.09 -5.31 -3.78
CA HIS A 73 5.77 -4.73 -5.09
C HIS A 73 6.42 -3.37 -5.31
N VAL A 74 6.77 -3.08 -6.57
CA VAL A 74 7.15 -1.75 -7.02
C VAL A 74 5.92 -0.84 -7.06
N TYR A 75 6.13 0.44 -6.84
CA TYR A 75 5.06 1.43 -6.68
C TYR A 75 4.61 2.06 -8.01
N THR A 76 5.56 2.26 -8.93
CA THR A 76 5.32 2.83 -10.27
C THR A 76 6.22 2.11 -11.28
N ASP A 77 5.74 1.96 -12.51
CA ASP A 77 6.50 1.35 -13.61
C ASP A 77 7.69 2.22 -14.04
N ASN A 78 7.51 3.54 -13.97
CA ASN A 78 8.53 4.53 -14.29
C ASN A 78 8.82 5.42 -13.08
N GLU A 79 9.79 5.01 -12.26
CA GLU A 79 10.18 5.75 -11.06
C GLU A 79 10.82 7.10 -11.40
N GLN A 80 11.61 7.17 -12.47
CA GLN A 80 12.30 8.41 -12.86
C GLN A 80 11.30 9.50 -13.24
N GLU A 81 10.28 9.16 -14.01
CA GLU A 81 9.20 10.08 -14.36
C GLU A 81 8.40 10.51 -13.11
N TRP A 82 8.13 9.58 -12.20
CA TRP A 82 7.47 9.91 -10.94
C TRP A 82 8.31 10.88 -10.08
N LEU A 83 9.62 10.65 -9.97
CA LEU A 83 10.53 11.54 -9.25
C LEU A 83 10.56 12.94 -9.85
N ASN A 84 10.59 13.05 -11.19
CA ASN A 84 10.53 14.33 -11.89
C ASN A 84 9.25 15.12 -11.57
N ASN A 85 8.13 14.43 -11.35
CA ASN A 85 6.83 15.04 -11.06
C ASN A 85 6.61 15.37 -9.58
N TYR A 86 7.16 14.57 -8.65
CA TYR A 86 6.75 14.62 -7.24
C TYR A 86 7.88 14.87 -6.23
N GLY A 87 9.16 14.73 -6.60
CA GLY A 87 10.17 14.78 -5.55
C GLY A 87 11.65 14.62 -5.87
N GLY A 88 12.13 14.90 -7.08
CA GLY A 88 13.56 15.06 -7.40
C GLY A 88 14.53 14.14 -6.63
N ASN A 89 15.62 14.71 -6.10
CA ASN A 89 16.63 14.01 -5.28
C ASN A 89 16.29 13.96 -3.77
N SER A 90 15.00 13.94 -3.40
CA SER A 90 14.58 13.92 -2.00
C SER A 90 14.65 12.52 -1.37
N LEU A 91 14.59 12.48 -0.04
CA LEU A 91 14.30 11.25 0.70
C LEU A 91 12.79 11.04 0.81
N PHE A 92 12.39 9.78 0.80
CA PHE A 92 11.02 9.36 0.97
C PHE A 92 10.87 8.51 2.22
N LEU A 93 9.77 8.73 2.93
CA LEU A 93 9.29 7.90 4.03
C LEU A 93 8.03 7.18 3.56
N VAL A 94 8.05 5.85 3.59
CA VAL A 94 6.88 5.03 3.28
C VAL A 94 6.39 4.40 4.58
N MET A 95 5.14 4.68 4.94
CA MET A 95 4.48 4.16 6.14
C MET A 95 3.32 3.27 5.74
N MET A 96 3.27 2.05 6.27
CA MET A 96 2.20 1.08 6.06
C MET A 96 1.48 0.79 7.38
N VAL A 97 0.18 1.08 7.43
CA VAL A 97 -0.71 0.71 8.54
C VAL A 97 -1.53 -0.50 8.13
N SER A 98 -1.47 -1.57 8.91
CA SER A 98 -2.15 -2.84 8.63
C SER A 98 -3.21 -3.17 9.68
N ASP A 99 -4.27 -3.84 9.26
CA ASP A 99 -5.18 -4.55 10.17
C ASP A 99 -4.39 -5.68 10.85
N PRO A 100 -4.42 -5.80 12.18
CA PRO A 100 -3.77 -6.90 12.88
C PRO A 100 -4.32 -8.27 12.47
N GLN A 101 -5.55 -8.35 11.97
CA GLN A 101 -6.22 -9.61 11.68
C GLN A 101 -6.38 -9.87 10.19
N TRP A 102 -6.20 -11.14 9.83
CA TRP A 102 -6.65 -11.65 8.54
C TRP A 102 -8.16 -11.81 8.60
N THR A 103 -8.84 -11.29 7.60
CA THR A 103 -10.30 -11.36 7.49
C THR A 103 -10.66 -12.18 6.29
N SER A 104 -11.63 -13.08 6.44
CA SER A 104 -12.21 -13.85 5.34
C SER A 104 -13.55 -13.25 4.96
N ALA A 105 -13.84 -13.21 3.66
CA ALA A 105 -15.13 -12.78 3.15
C ALA A 105 -15.55 -13.65 1.96
N VAL A 106 -16.83 -13.99 1.92
CA VAL A 106 -17.45 -14.61 0.75
C VAL A 106 -17.63 -13.52 -0.29
N VAL A 107 -17.02 -13.70 -1.46
CA VAL A 107 -17.08 -12.72 -2.54
C VAL A 107 -18.26 -13.07 -3.43
N LYS A 108 -19.21 -12.14 -3.57
CA LYS A 108 -20.38 -12.34 -4.43
C LYS A 108 -20.09 -11.97 -5.89
N HIS A 109 -19.31 -10.90 -6.06
CA HIS A 109 -18.96 -10.39 -7.38
C HIS A 109 -17.49 -9.99 -7.41
N TRP A 110 -16.79 -10.42 -8.46
CA TRP A 110 -15.40 -10.05 -8.69
C TRP A 110 -15.16 -9.74 -10.16
N LYS A 111 -14.09 -8.99 -10.41
CA LYS A 111 -13.59 -8.69 -11.74
C LYS A 111 -12.11 -8.95 -11.76
N LYS A 112 -11.65 -9.80 -12.69
CA LYS A 112 -10.23 -9.92 -13.00
C LYS A 112 -9.82 -8.67 -13.76
N GLY A 113 -8.86 -7.92 -13.23
CA GLY A 113 -8.27 -6.81 -13.97
C GLY A 113 -7.33 -7.29 -15.07
N PRO A 114 -6.84 -6.35 -15.89
CA PRO A 114 -6.01 -6.65 -17.06
C PRO A 114 -4.74 -7.42 -16.73
N GLU A 115 -4.25 -7.25 -15.51
CA GLU A 115 -3.03 -7.86 -15.05
C GLU A 115 -3.30 -8.97 -14.01
N GLY A 116 -4.53 -9.46 -13.87
CA GLY A 116 -4.82 -10.57 -12.95
C GLY A 116 -5.06 -10.19 -11.49
N GLU A 117 -5.09 -8.88 -11.20
CA GLU A 117 -5.70 -8.35 -9.98
C GLU A 117 -7.15 -8.82 -9.81
N ILE A 118 -7.58 -9.06 -8.57
CA ILE A 118 -8.98 -9.37 -8.24
C ILE A 118 -9.60 -8.11 -7.64
N LYS A 119 -10.56 -7.53 -8.36
CA LYS A 119 -11.39 -6.43 -7.86
C LYS A 119 -12.67 -7.01 -7.30
N THR A 120 -12.92 -6.79 -6.01
CA THR A 120 -14.17 -7.20 -5.37
C THR A 120 -15.05 -5.98 -5.08
N TYR A 121 -16.37 -6.16 -5.18
CA TYR A 121 -17.33 -5.11 -4.84
C TYR A 121 -17.70 -5.21 -3.36
N ASP A 122 -17.55 -4.10 -2.62
CA ASP A 122 -17.96 -3.92 -1.21
C ASP A 122 -17.52 -5.01 -0.21
N THR A 123 -16.36 -5.62 -0.44
CA THR A 123 -15.82 -6.64 0.47
C THR A 123 -14.93 -6.01 1.56
N PHE A 124 -14.86 -6.65 2.73
CA PHE A 124 -13.98 -6.32 3.87
C PHE A 124 -14.24 -4.96 4.55
N THR A 125 -15.47 -4.45 4.49
CA THR A 125 -15.87 -3.15 5.07
C THR A 125 -15.37 -2.91 6.49
N GLN A 126 -15.41 -3.94 7.35
CA GLN A 126 -14.90 -3.88 8.72
C GLN A 126 -13.39 -3.65 8.79
N SER A 127 -12.58 -4.47 8.12
CA SER A 127 -11.11 -4.32 8.08
C SER A 127 -10.71 -2.96 7.50
N LYS A 128 -11.45 -2.49 6.49
CA LYS A 128 -11.27 -1.16 5.91
C LYS A 128 -11.53 -0.06 6.95
N ALA A 129 -12.57 -0.21 7.78
CA ALA A 129 -12.87 0.73 8.86
C ALA A 129 -11.81 0.70 9.97
N ILE A 130 -11.30 -0.48 10.33
CA ILE A 130 -10.20 -0.64 11.32
C ILE A 130 -8.97 0.11 10.86
N VAL A 131 -8.49 -0.12 9.63
CA VAL A 131 -7.32 0.58 9.08
C VAL A 131 -7.55 2.10 9.05
N ARG A 132 -8.73 2.56 8.65
CA ARG A 132 -9.07 3.99 8.69
C ARG A 132 -9.02 4.57 10.10
N GLY A 133 -9.46 3.83 11.11
CA GLY A 133 -9.43 4.23 12.51
C GLY A 133 -8.03 4.24 13.12
N LEU A 134 -7.14 3.33 12.69
CA LEU A 134 -5.75 3.25 13.15
C LEU A 134 -4.88 4.38 12.60
N LYS A 135 -5.09 4.81 11.35
CA LYS A 135 -4.28 5.86 10.70
C LYS A 135 -4.14 7.16 11.53
N PRO A 136 -5.22 7.82 11.99
CA PRO A 136 -5.11 9.06 12.76
C PRO A 136 -4.50 8.85 14.15
N GLN A 137 -4.49 7.63 14.68
CA GLN A 137 -3.88 7.31 15.97
C GLN A 137 -2.37 7.06 15.83
N LEU A 138 -1.95 6.42 14.74
CA LEU A 138 -0.56 5.98 14.56
C LEU A 138 0.30 6.98 13.79
N LEU A 139 -0.23 7.61 12.73
CA LEU A 139 0.60 8.41 11.83
C LEU A 139 1.05 9.74 12.46
N PRO A 140 0.19 10.57 13.08
CA PRO A 140 0.63 11.87 13.59
C PRO A 140 1.71 11.76 14.69
N PRO A 141 1.58 10.90 15.73
CA PRO A 141 2.63 10.77 16.73
C PRO A 141 3.96 10.29 16.14
N MET A 142 3.90 9.39 15.17
CA MET A 142 5.09 8.86 14.50
C MET A 142 5.77 9.90 13.62
N LEU A 143 5.00 10.70 12.87
CA LEU A 143 5.54 11.82 12.09
C LEU A 143 6.18 12.87 12.98
N THR A 144 5.56 13.20 14.12
CA THR A 144 6.13 14.11 15.12
C THR A 144 7.45 13.57 15.68
N ALA A 145 7.47 12.31 16.11
CA ALA A 145 8.66 11.67 16.65
C ALA A 145 9.80 11.62 15.62
N LEU A 146 9.50 11.27 14.36
CA LEU A 146 10.49 11.26 13.28
C LEU A 146 10.99 12.66 12.97
N THR A 147 10.11 13.67 12.93
CA THR A 147 10.49 15.06 12.68
C THR A 147 11.44 15.56 13.75
N ILE A 148 11.14 15.32 15.04
CA ILE A 148 12.01 15.68 16.16
C ILE A 148 13.34 14.94 16.08
N LYS A 149 13.31 13.64 15.76
CA LYS A 149 14.52 12.80 15.72
C LYS A 149 15.45 13.14 14.57
N LEU A 150 14.90 13.57 13.43
CA LEU A 150 15.65 13.89 12.22
C LEU A 150 16.07 15.36 12.14
N SER A 151 15.40 16.26 12.87
CA SER A 151 15.74 17.68 12.86
C SER A 151 16.94 17.96 13.77
N GLU A 152 17.90 18.72 13.26
CA GLU A 152 18.94 19.35 14.08
C GLU A 152 18.60 20.84 14.27
N PRO A 153 19.12 21.52 15.32
CA PRO A 153 18.83 22.93 15.56
C PRO A 153 19.15 23.86 14.37
N SER A 154 20.13 23.49 13.55
CA SER A 154 20.57 24.23 12.37
C SER A 154 19.89 23.77 11.06
N THR A 155 19.31 22.57 11.03
CA THR A 155 18.71 21.97 9.83
C THR A 155 17.34 21.36 10.16
N PRO A 156 16.27 22.18 10.16
CA PRO A 156 14.94 21.68 10.43
C PRO A 156 14.48 20.76 9.30
N VAL A 157 13.99 19.57 9.67
CA VAL A 157 13.44 18.61 8.73
C VAL A 157 11.93 18.83 8.61
N THR A 158 11.42 18.81 7.37
CA THR A 158 9.98 18.85 7.12
C THR A 158 9.53 17.57 6.43
N ILE A 159 8.54 16.89 7.02
CA ILE A 159 7.93 15.72 6.41
C ILE A 159 6.60 16.13 5.77
N ARG A 160 6.47 15.99 4.45
CA ARG A 160 5.27 16.38 3.69
C ARG A 160 4.64 15.15 3.06
N GLU A 161 3.34 14.97 3.27
CA GLU A 161 2.59 13.92 2.55
C GLU A 161 2.58 14.28 1.06
N LEU A 162 3.13 13.40 0.21
CA LEU A 162 3.12 13.62 -1.23
C LEU A 162 1.80 13.17 -1.82
N GLN A 163 1.31 12.03 -1.35
CA GLN A 163 0.02 11.48 -1.75
C GLN A 163 -0.38 10.33 -0.81
N LYS A 164 -1.69 10.18 -0.68
CA LYS A 164 -2.33 9.08 0.04
C LYS A 164 -2.61 7.96 -0.95
N TYR A 165 -1.84 6.87 -0.86
CA TYR A 165 -2.12 5.67 -1.63
C TYR A 165 -2.76 4.59 -0.77
N THR A 166 -3.40 3.65 -1.43
CA THR A 166 -3.80 2.41 -0.80
C THR A 166 -3.49 1.36 -1.87
N SER A 167 -2.60 0.42 -1.58
CA SER A 167 -2.13 -0.59 -2.53
C SER A 167 -2.78 -1.94 -2.23
N VAL A 168 -3.34 -2.59 -3.24
CA VAL A 168 -3.73 -4.01 -3.22
C VAL A 168 -2.58 -4.83 -3.80
N SER A 169 -2.08 -5.81 -3.05
CA SER A 169 -1.19 -6.83 -3.58
C SER A 169 -1.79 -8.19 -3.25
N PRO A 170 -2.05 -9.05 -4.24
CA PRO A 170 -2.28 -10.47 -4.06
C PRO A 170 -0.94 -11.22 -3.92
N THR A 171 -0.83 -12.12 -2.93
CA THR A 171 0.23 -13.14 -2.92
C THR A 171 -0.19 -14.35 -3.76
N GLN A 172 0.68 -14.74 -4.69
CA GLN A 172 0.53 -15.77 -5.73
C GLN A 172 0.44 -17.21 -5.21
N GLU A 173 -0.42 -18.00 -5.85
CA GLU A 173 0.03 -19.11 -6.71
C GLU A 173 -0.55 -18.87 -8.13
N ASN A 174 0.32 -18.69 -9.12
CA ASN A 174 0.05 -18.54 -10.56
C ASN A 174 -0.86 -17.37 -11.03
N CYS A 175 -0.32 -16.14 -11.05
CA CYS A 175 -0.56 -15.08 -12.06
C CYS A 175 0.14 -13.77 -11.62
N PHE A 176 0.82 -13.10 -12.54
CA PHE A 176 1.55 -11.83 -12.34
C PHE A 176 0.61 -10.62 -12.37
N SER A 177 0.63 -9.74 -11.35
CA SER A 177 0.71 -8.25 -11.40
C SER A 177 0.54 -7.61 -10.02
N MET A 178 1.07 -6.43 -9.64
CA MET A 178 1.27 -5.07 -10.19
C MET A 178 0.13 -4.07 -9.93
N LEU A 179 0.56 -2.89 -9.46
CA LEU A 179 -0.22 -1.81 -8.86
C LEU A 179 -1.01 -1.08 -9.95
N VAL A 180 -2.35 -1.11 -9.89
CA VAL A 180 -3.15 -0.24 -10.77
C VAL A 180 -3.31 1.15 -10.17
N CYS A 181 -2.63 2.08 -10.81
CA CYS A 181 -2.86 3.51 -10.79
C CYS A 181 -4.20 3.84 -11.47
N SER A 182 -5.15 4.46 -10.76
CA SER A 182 -6.18 5.27 -11.41
C SER A 182 -6.68 6.34 -10.43
N GLN A 183 -6.73 7.58 -10.91
CA GLN A 183 -7.19 8.78 -10.20
C GLN A 183 -8.68 8.67 -9.81
N VAL A 184 -9.04 8.03 -8.71
CA VAL A 184 -10.31 8.31 -8.00
C VAL A 184 -10.12 7.97 -6.52
N ARG A 185 -10.63 8.84 -5.63
CA ARG A 185 -10.65 8.73 -4.16
C ARG A 185 -11.33 7.44 -3.65
N GLN A 186 -10.71 6.28 -3.81
CA GLN A 186 -11.18 5.02 -3.23
C GLN A 186 -10.02 4.23 -2.62
N LEU A 187 -10.25 3.71 -1.41
CA LEU A 187 -9.26 2.94 -0.67
C LEU A 187 -9.16 1.52 -1.26
N ALA A 188 -7.98 1.17 -1.74
CA ALA A 188 -7.61 -0.13 -2.28
C ALA A 188 -6.60 -0.84 -1.35
N PHE A 189 -6.88 -2.04 -0.86
CA PHE A 189 -6.17 -2.63 0.29
C PHE A 189 -5.35 -3.87 -0.07
N LEU A 190 -4.21 -4.09 0.58
CA LEU A 190 -3.38 -5.28 0.38
C LEU A 190 -4.19 -6.56 0.70
N VAL A 191 -4.10 -7.60 -0.14
CA VAL A 191 -4.82 -8.87 0.05
C VAL A 191 -3.80 -9.99 -0.08
N ARG A 192 -3.10 -10.35 0.99
CA ARG A 192 -2.37 -11.61 0.94
C ARG A 192 -3.39 -12.76 0.87
N TYR A 193 -3.22 -13.67 -0.08
CA TYR A 193 -4.02 -14.88 -0.23
C TYR A 193 -3.31 -16.05 0.44
N GLN A 194 -4.07 -16.92 1.10
CA GLN A 194 -3.58 -18.21 1.57
C GLN A 194 -4.47 -19.28 0.95
N ASN A 195 -3.90 -20.03 0.00
CA ASN A 195 -4.59 -21.12 -0.69
C ASN A 195 -4.78 -22.27 0.33
N ARG A 196 -6.01 -22.49 0.81
CA ARG A 196 -6.40 -23.82 1.30
C ARG A 196 -7.05 -24.51 0.11
N THR A 197 -6.25 -25.32 -0.57
CA THR A 197 -6.65 -26.32 -1.57
C THR A 197 -8.12 -26.72 -1.46
N CYS A 198 -8.95 -26.25 -2.39
CA CYS A 198 -10.07 -27.07 -2.84
C CYS A 198 -9.47 -28.17 -3.70
N GLN A 199 -9.01 -29.25 -3.05
CA GLN A 199 -8.95 -30.54 -3.72
C GLN A 199 -10.38 -30.92 -4.07
N HIS A 200 -10.74 -30.71 -5.34
CA HIS A 200 -11.96 -31.22 -5.91
C HIS A 200 -11.57 -32.43 -6.77
N TRP A 201 -12.05 -33.60 -6.31
CA TRP A 201 -12.16 -34.89 -7.01
C TRP A 201 -10.87 -35.64 -7.31
#